data_AF-A0A343J9Q3-F1
#
_entry.id   AF-A0A343J9Q3-F1
#
_cell.length_a   1.000
_cell.length_b   1.000
_cell.length_c   1.000
_cell.angle_alpha   90.00
_cell.angle_beta   90.00
_cell.angle_gamma   90.00
#
_symmetry.space_group_name_H-M   'P 1'
#
loop_
_entity.id
_entity.type
_entity.pdbx_description
1 polymer ?
#
loop_
_entity_poly.entity_id
_entity_poly.type
_entity_poly.pdbx_seq_one_letter_code
_entity_poly.pdbx_strand_id
1 'polypeptide(L)'
;MRHNYDSFDYWEELIDKNKTLRGHMFMDSLPNKDTIYIHTLVFGKNNGIDNTWSYFPDIKTLLGYIQYSFLQEAFYKWIYGKEKLIVNVPNIRVEKIISDAEKNKKLTKEEADNMRREINMIKSCWSLPKNKIFARLKKFSRDFNKTWVGDNREFLYLKIFNSPIELGDFVINSNYIIRGNEFEKVVGVTIDEWKEICRKAETDKTYGEKFRNILAKSLTDVV
;
A
#
# COMPACT_ATOMS: atom_id res chain seq x y z
N MET A 1 -17.86 13.28 -14.01
CA MET A 1 -18.50 12.08 -13.42
C MET A 1 -17.99 11.92 -12.00
N ARG A 2 -18.84 11.69 -10.99
CA ARG A 2 -18.36 11.25 -9.67
C ARG A 2 -17.92 9.79 -9.84
N HIS A 3 -16.62 9.52 -9.70
CA HIS A 3 -16.12 8.15 -9.70
C HIS A 3 -16.70 7.40 -8.50
N ASN A 4 -17.29 6.23 -8.73
CA ASN A 4 -17.73 5.35 -7.65
C ASN A 4 -16.56 4.47 -7.20
N TYR A 5 -15.75 4.98 -6.28
CA TYR A 5 -14.61 4.24 -5.73
C TYR A 5 -15.03 3.00 -4.92
N ASP A 6 -16.32 2.84 -4.59
CA ASP A 6 -16.88 1.62 -3.99
C ASP A 6 -17.53 0.73 -5.06
N SER A 7 -16.75 0.35 -6.07
CA SER A 7 -17.18 -0.52 -7.15
C SER A 7 -16.02 -1.39 -7.62
N PHE A 8 -16.21 -2.71 -7.57
CA PHE A 8 -15.21 -3.65 -8.08
C PHE A 8 -14.88 -3.37 -9.56
N ASP A 9 -15.91 -3.16 -10.39
CA ASP A 9 -15.76 -2.95 -11.84
C ASP A 9 -14.94 -1.69 -12.15
N TYR A 10 -15.10 -0.61 -11.37
CA TYR A 10 -14.26 0.58 -11.50
C TYR A 10 -12.76 0.25 -11.28
N TRP A 11 -12.46 -0.53 -10.25
CA TRP A 11 -11.08 -0.91 -9.93
C TRP A 11 -10.53 -1.97 -10.88
N GLU A 12 -11.39 -2.86 -11.38
CA GLU A 12 -11.03 -3.87 -12.38
C GLU A 12 -10.43 -3.20 -13.62
N GLU A 13 -11.14 -2.23 -14.19
CA GLU A 13 -10.67 -1.46 -15.35
C GLU A 13 -9.37 -0.69 -15.06
N LEU A 14 -9.23 -0.15 -13.84
CA LEU A 14 -8.06 0.65 -13.47
C LEU A 14 -6.81 -0.21 -13.27
N ILE A 15 -6.97 -1.39 -12.66
CA ILE A 15 -5.91 -2.39 -12.49
C ILE A 15 -5.46 -2.91 -13.86
N ASP A 16 -6.40 -3.18 -14.76
CA ASP A 16 -6.10 -3.67 -16.11
C ASP A 16 -5.33 -2.66 -16.96
N LYS A 17 -5.51 -1.35 -16.71
CA LYS A 17 -4.71 -0.28 -17.34
C LYS A 17 -3.34 -0.10 -16.69
N ASN A 18 -3.15 -0.52 -15.44
CA ASN A 18 -1.95 -0.30 -14.63
C ASN A 18 -1.29 -1.62 -14.19
N LYS A 19 -1.10 -2.56 -15.12
CA LYS A 19 -0.63 -3.93 -14.84
C LYS A 19 0.76 -3.99 -14.19
N THR A 20 1.62 -3.01 -14.44
CA THR A 20 3.03 -3.04 -14.03
C THR A 20 3.24 -2.65 -12.57
N LEU A 21 2.52 -1.62 -12.08
CA LEU A 21 2.65 -1.18 -10.69
C LEU A 21 1.33 -0.59 -10.18
N ARG A 22 0.48 -1.46 -9.61
CA ARG A 22 -0.87 -1.11 -9.18
C ARG A 22 -0.88 0.05 -8.18
N GLY A 23 0.11 0.13 -7.29
CA GLY A 23 0.18 1.20 -6.30
C GLY A 23 0.36 2.60 -6.88
N HIS A 24 0.96 2.79 -8.06
CA HIS A 24 1.23 4.13 -8.63
C HIS A 24 0.11 4.67 -9.52
N MET A 25 -1.04 4.00 -9.60
CA MET A 25 -2.13 4.32 -10.54
C MET A 25 -2.74 5.74 -10.41
N PHE A 26 -2.42 6.49 -9.35
CA PHE A 26 -2.86 7.88 -9.18
C PHE A 26 -1.71 8.90 -9.07
N MET A 27 -0.46 8.46 -9.21
CA MET A 27 0.71 9.33 -9.07
C MET A 27 0.98 10.22 -10.29
N ASP A 28 0.19 10.11 -11.36
CA ASP A 28 0.25 11.07 -12.48
C ASP A 28 -0.07 12.50 -12.02
N SER A 29 -0.92 12.63 -11.00
CA SER A 29 -1.23 13.89 -10.35
C SER A 29 -0.21 14.23 -9.25
N LEU A 30 0.08 15.51 -9.05
CA LEU A 30 0.95 15.95 -7.96
C LEU A 30 0.21 15.92 -6.62
N PRO A 31 0.91 15.64 -5.52
CA PRO A 31 0.32 15.68 -4.19
C PRO A 31 -0.19 17.09 -3.85
N ASN A 32 -1.23 17.13 -3.04
CA ASN A 32 -1.84 18.34 -2.49
C ASN A 32 -2.35 18.05 -1.07
N LYS A 33 -2.93 19.05 -0.39
CA LYS A 33 -3.41 18.95 1.00
C LYS A 33 -4.40 17.81 1.33
N ASP A 34 -5.12 17.29 0.33
CA ASP A 34 -6.10 16.21 0.51
C ASP A 34 -5.47 14.82 0.27
N THR A 35 -4.22 14.80 -0.19
CA THR A 35 -3.48 13.60 -0.58
C THR A 35 -3.10 12.77 0.64
N ILE A 36 -3.26 11.44 0.53
CA ILE A 36 -2.90 10.50 1.59
C ILE A 36 -1.82 9.56 1.07
N TYR A 37 -0.81 9.30 1.89
CA TYR A 37 0.37 8.54 1.50
C TYR A 37 0.34 7.15 2.11
N ILE A 38 0.94 6.18 1.44
CA ILE A 38 0.94 4.78 1.84
C ILE A 38 2.31 4.15 1.56
N HIS A 39 2.66 3.19 2.41
CA HIS A 39 3.75 2.25 2.19
C HIS A 39 3.21 0.83 2.38
N THR A 40 3.44 -0.05 1.40
CA THR A 40 3.06 -1.46 1.47
C THR A 40 4.23 -2.35 1.16
N LEU A 41 4.32 -3.47 1.87
CA LEU A 41 5.23 -4.57 1.56
C LEU A 41 4.42 -5.86 1.43
N VAL A 42 4.69 -6.62 0.37
CA VAL A 42 4.23 -8.00 0.24
C VAL A 42 5.47 -8.85 -0.01
N PHE A 43 5.87 -9.64 0.99
CA PHE A 43 7.01 -10.53 0.87
C PHE A 43 6.55 -11.98 0.82
N GLY A 44 7.15 -12.74 -0.09
CA GLY A 44 7.03 -14.19 -0.13
C GLY A 44 8.32 -14.79 -0.65
N LYS A 45 8.77 -15.91 -0.09
CA LYS A 45 10.05 -16.57 -0.40
C LYS A 45 10.24 -16.80 -1.90
N ASN A 46 9.17 -17.16 -2.61
CA ASN A 46 9.22 -17.42 -4.06
C ASN A 46 9.02 -16.16 -4.91
N ASN A 47 8.47 -15.09 -4.33
CA ASN A 47 8.09 -13.87 -5.03
C ASN A 47 9.06 -12.70 -4.79
N GLY A 48 9.94 -12.81 -3.80
CA GLY A 48 10.74 -11.69 -3.34
C GLY A 48 9.88 -10.69 -2.56
N ILE A 49 10.29 -9.42 -2.59
CA ILE A 49 9.58 -8.34 -1.91
C ILE A 49 8.99 -7.37 -2.93
N ASP A 50 7.67 -7.17 -2.84
CA ASP A 50 7.00 -6.08 -3.50
C ASP A 50 6.91 -4.91 -2.52
N ASN A 51 7.78 -3.92 -2.73
CA ASN A 51 7.85 -2.71 -1.94
C ASN A 51 7.21 -1.55 -2.72
N THR A 52 6.20 -0.90 -2.15
CA THR A 52 5.50 0.19 -2.85
C THR A 52 5.29 1.37 -1.94
N TRP A 53 5.84 2.51 -2.37
CA TRP A 53 5.60 3.83 -1.79
C TRP A 53 4.70 4.62 -2.73
N SER A 54 3.56 5.07 -2.25
CA SER A 54 2.59 5.75 -3.10
C SER A 54 1.77 6.79 -2.36
N TYR A 55 0.96 7.53 -3.11
CA TYR A 55 -0.06 8.42 -2.60
C TYR A 55 -1.33 8.41 -3.44
N PHE A 56 -2.43 8.77 -2.79
CA PHE A 56 -3.78 8.78 -3.34
C PHE A 56 -4.40 10.16 -3.20
N PRO A 57 -5.18 10.63 -4.20
CA PRO A 57 -5.74 11.98 -4.22
C PRO A 57 -6.62 12.31 -3.02
N ASP A 58 -7.32 11.31 -2.48
CA ASP A 58 -8.09 11.46 -1.25
C ASP A 58 -8.26 10.13 -0.49
N ILE A 59 -8.83 10.22 0.72
CA ILE A 59 -9.06 9.09 1.62
C ILE A 59 -10.03 8.03 1.05
N LYS A 60 -10.96 8.41 0.16
CA LYS A 60 -11.92 7.46 -0.44
C LYS A 60 -11.26 6.65 -1.54
N THR A 61 -10.36 7.28 -2.30
CA THR A 61 -9.53 6.62 -3.30
C THR A 61 -8.59 5.61 -2.63
N LEU A 62 -7.92 6.01 -1.53
CA LEU A 62 -7.10 5.09 -0.74
C LEU A 62 -7.93 3.90 -0.20
N LEU A 63 -9.14 4.16 0.31
CA LEU A 63 -10.02 3.11 0.82
C LEU A 63 -10.36 2.08 -0.27
N GLY A 64 -10.70 2.54 -1.47
CA GLY A 64 -10.94 1.66 -2.61
C GLY A 64 -9.70 0.90 -3.04
N TYR A 65 -8.52 1.53 -3.05
CA TYR A 65 -7.27 0.85 -3.37
C TYR A 65 -6.98 -0.29 -2.38
N ILE A 66 -7.15 -0.03 -1.08
CA ILE A 66 -6.96 -1.06 -0.05
C ILE A 66 -7.92 -2.23 -0.30
N GLN A 67 -9.20 -1.94 -0.50
CA GLN A 67 -10.24 -2.97 -0.64
C GLN A 67 -10.08 -3.81 -1.91
N TYR A 68 -9.89 -3.15 -3.04
CA TYR A 68 -10.09 -3.75 -4.36
C TYR A 68 -8.78 -4.08 -5.08
N SER A 69 -7.65 -3.49 -4.67
CA SER A 69 -6.34 -3.76 -5.27
C SER A 69 -5.38 -4.41 -4.28
N PHE A 70 -5.03 -3.72 -3.18
CA PHE A 70 -3.98 -4.19 -2.27
C PHE A 70 -4.36 -5.51 -1.57
N LEU A 71 -5.54 -5.61 -0.93
CA LEU A 71 -5.91 -6.85 -0.23
C LEU A 71 -6.09 -8.04 -1.17
N GLN A 72 -6.58 -7.80 -2.40
CA GLN A 72 -6.66 -8.83 -3.43
C GLN A 72 -5.27 -9.41 -3.73
N GLU A 73 -4.30 -8.54 -4.02
CA GLU A 73 -2.93 -8.93 -4.34
C GLU A 73 -2.20 -9.55 -3.15
N ALA A 74 -2.25 -8.89 -1.99
CA ALA A 74 -1.58 -9.33 -0.78
C ALA A 74 -2.05 -10.73 -0.35
N PHE A 75 -3.37 -10.96 -0.29
CA PHE A 75 -3.89 -12.27 0.09
C PHE A 75 -3.66 -13.33 -0.98
N TYR A 76 -3.74 -12.99 -2.26
CA TYR A 76 -3.44 -13.97 -3.31
C TYR A 76 -1.98 -14.44 -3.24
N LYS A 77 -1.04 -13.51 -3.07
CA LYS A 77 0.39 -13.82 -2.90
C LYS A 77 0.66 -14.58 -1.61
N TRP A 78 0.01 -14.21 -0.49
CA TRP A 78 0.08 -14.98 0.76
C TRP A 78 -0.37 -16.42 0.58
N ILE A 79 -1.50 -16.65 -0.08
CA ILE A 79 -2.09 -18.00 -0.22
C ILE A 79 -1.27 -18.87 -1.18
N TYR A 80 -0.99 -18.35 -2.36
CA TYR A 80 -0.48 -19.16 -3.48
C TYR A 80 1.03 -19.00 -3.69
N GLY A 81 1.63 -17.91 -3.17
CA GLY A 81 3.06 -17.64 -3.27
C GLY A 81 3.92 -18.60 -2.46
N LYS A 82 3.34 -19.32 -1.49
CA LYS A 82 4.04 -20.37 -0.73
C LYS A 82 4.49 -21.54 -1.61
N GLU A 83 3.74 -21.85 -2.65
CA GLU A 83 3.93 -23.05 -3.49
C GLU A 83 4.62 -22.76 -4.82
N LYS A 84 4.44 -21.55 -5.36
CA LYS A 84 4.96 -21.19 -6.68
C LYS A 84 5.20 -19.69 -6.80
N LEU A 85 6.02 -19.32 -7.78
CA LEU A 85 6.16 -17.94 -8.21
C LEU A 85 4.83 -17.43 -8.78
N ILE A 86 4.30 -16.35 -8.21
CA ILE A 86 3.12 -15.65 -8.75
C ILE A 86 3.55 -14.62 -9.79
N VAL A 87 3.28 -14.92 -11.07
CA VAL A 87 3.56 -14.01 -12.20
C VAL A 87 2.41 -13.07 -12.53
N ASN A 88 1.19 -13.41 -12.11
CA ASN A 88 0.00 -12.59 -12.31
C ASN A 88 -1.02 -12.85 -11.19
N VAL A 89 -1.65 -11.79 -10.69
CA VAL A 89 -2.75 -11.87 -9.74
C VAL A 89 -4.07 -11.71 -10.51
N PRO A 90 -4.98 -12.71 -10.46
CA PRO A 90 -6.24 -12.64 -11.18
C PRO A 90 -7.12 -11.49 -10.66
N ASN A 91 -7.83 -10.85 -11.57
CA ASN A 91 -8.76 -9.78 -11.24
C ASN A 91 -10.10 -10.37 -10.78
N ILE A 92 -10.11 -10.90 -9.56
CA ILE A 92 -11.29 -11.50 -8.93
C ILE A 92 -11.49 -10.95 -7.53
N ARG A 93 -12.73 -10.94 -7.05
CA ARG A 93 -13.05 -10.45 -5.71
C ARG A 93 -12.27 -11.22 -4.64
N VAL A 94 -11.78 -10.50 -3.63
CA VAL A 94 -10.97 -11.08 -2.55
C VAL A 94 -11.72 -12.15 -1.75
N GLU A 95 -13.04 -12.04 -1.63
CA GLU A 95 -13.89 -13.06 -0.99
C GLU A 95 -13.89 -14.38 -1.75
N LYS A 96 -13.80 -14.32 -3.09
CA LYS A 96 -13.69 -15.50 -3.94
C LYS A 96 -12.32 -16.15 -3.77
N ILE A 97 -11.25 -15.35 -3.69
CA ILE A 97 -9.89 -15.84 -3.42
C ILE A 97 -9.87 -16.64 -2.12
N ILE A 98 -10.43 -16.10 -1.04
CA ILE A 98 -10.48 -16.75 0.28
C ILE A 98 -11.29 -18.05 0.21
N SER A 99 -12.49 -17.98 -0.37
CA SER A 99 -13.41 -19.13 -0.46
C SER A 99 -12.81 -20.28 -1.29
N ASP A 100 -12.19 -19.97 -2.43
CA ASP A 100 -11.54 -20.95 -3.28
C ASP A 100 -10.30 -21.55 -2.58
N ALA A 101 -9.55 -20.75 -1.81
CA ALA A 101 -8.41 -21.21 -1.04
C ALA A 101 -8.80 -22.16 0.11
N GLU A 102 -9.86 -21.86 0.87
CA GLU A 102 -10.39 -22.76 1.91
C GLU A 102 -10.88 -24.08 1.33
N LYS A 103 -11.65 -24.02 0.23
CA LYS A 103 -12.16 -25.23 -0.45
C LYS A 103 -11.01 -26.15 -0.88
N ASN A 104 -9.89 -25.56 -1.31
CA ASN A 104 -8.71 -26.28 -1.75
C ASN A 104 -7.69 -26.54 -0.62
N LYS A 105 -8.04 -26.26 0.65
CA LYS A 105 -7.19 -26.45 1.84
C LYS A 105 -5.83 -25.72 1.75
N LYS A 106 -5.81 -24.55 1.10
CA LYS A 106 -4.63 -23.67 0.98
C LYS A 106 -4.53 -22.63 2.11
N LEU A 107 -5.59 -22.49 2.89
CA LEU A 107 -5.67 -21.64 4.07
C LEU A 107 -6.08 -22.45 5.29
N THR A 108 -5.55 -22.07 6.44
CA THR A 108 -6.13 -22.46 7.72
C THR A 108 -7.44 -21.70 7.97
N LYS A 109 -8.29 -22.23 8.84
CA LYS A 109 -9.53 -21.55 9.25
C LYS A 109 -9.23 -20.19 9.88
N GLU A 110 -8.18 -20.10 10.69
CA GLU A 110 -7.76 -18.87 11.35
C GLU A 110 -7.35 -17.78 10.34
N GLU A 111 -6.50 -18.12 9.36
CA GLU A 111 -6.11 -17.17 8.31
C GLU A 111 -7.33 -16.68 7.52
N ALA A 112 -8.24 -17.59 7.14
CA ALA A 112 -9.45 -17.21 6.40
C ALA A 112 -10.35 -16.26 7.22
N ASP A 113 -10.53 -16.53 8.51
CA ASP A 113 -11.31 -15.69 9.42
C ASP A 113 -10.66 -14.32 9.64
N ASN A 114 -9.32 -14.27 9.73
CA ASN A 114 -8.55 -13.03 9.78
C ASN A 114 -8.76 -12.18 8.51
N MET A 115 -8.59 -12.78 7.32
CA MET A 115 -8.79 -12.10 6.04
C MET A 115 -10.22 -11.54 5.90
N ARG A 116 -11.25 -12.33 6.25
CA ARG A 116 -12.66 -11.89 6.23
C ARG A 116 -12.91 -10.73 7.18
N ARG A 117 -12.37 -10.77 8.40
CA ARG A 117 -12.49 -9.70 9.39
C ARG A 117 -11.92 -8.40 8.85
N GLU A 118 -10.77 -8.45 8.19
CA GLU A 118 -10.10 -7.29 7.61
C GLU A 118 -10.89 -6.68 6.46
N ILE A 119 -11.39 -7.52 5.54
CA ILE A 119 -12.28 -7.08 4.45
C ILE A 119 -13.54 -6.41 5.01
N ASN A 120 -14.19 -7.02 6.00
CA ASN A 120 -15.39 -6.48 6.61
C ASN A 120 -15.13 -5.14 7.32
N MET A 121 -13.97 -5.00 7.95
CA MET A 121 -13.56 -3.74 8.56
C MET A 121 -13.38 -2.65 7.49
N ILE A 122 -12.70 -2.96 6.38
CA ILE A 122 -12.51 -2.01 5.26
C ILE A 122 -13.86 -1.63 4.65
N LYS A 123 -14.74 -2.59 4.38
CA LYS A 123 -16.10 -2.33 3.89
C LYS A 123 -16.91 -1.43 4.83
N SER A 124 -16.78 -1.63 6.14
CA SER A 124 -17.46 -0.79 7.14
C SER A 124 -17.02 0.68 7.10
N CYS A 125 -15.86 1.00 6.50
CA CYS A 125 -15.39 2.38 6.40
C CYS A 125 -16.13 3.19 5.31
N TRP A 126 -16.83 2.55 4.36
CA TRP A 126 -17.54 3.28 3.32
C TRP A 126 -18.70 4.12 3.86
N SER A 127 -19.37 3.63 4.90
CA SER A 127 -20.48 4.32 5.58
C SER A 127 -20.00 5.39 6.57
N LEU A 128 -18.69 5.51 6.82
CA LEU A 128 -18.14 6.50 7.74
C LEU A 128 -17.97 7.88 7.07
N PRO A 129 -18.14 8.97 7.84
CA PRO A 129 -17.69 10.31 7.45
C PRO A 129 -16.19 10.33 7.13
N LYS A 130 -15.76 11.13 6.13
CA LYS A 130 -14.36 11.20 5.65
C LYS A 130 -13.35 11.39 6.79
N ASN A 131 -13.63 12.28 7.74
CA ASN A 131 -12.77 12.57 8.89
C ASN A 131 -12.58 11.37 9.85
N LYS A 132 -13.50 10.40 9.86
CA LYS A 132 -13.39 9.17 10.68
C LYS A 132 -12.68 8.04 9.96
N ILE A 133 -12.65 8.04 8.63
CA ILE A 133 -12.03 6.96 7.84
C ILE A 133 -10.54 6.89 8.13
N PHE A 134 -9.84 8.02 8.15
CA PHE A 134 -8.39 8.03 8.36
C PHE A 134 -7.98 7.40 9.69
N ALA A 135 -8.63 7.77 10.79
CA ALA A 135 -8.37 7.17 12.11
C ALA A 135 -8.65 5.66 12.12
N ARG A 136 -9.69 5.22 11.40
CA ARG A 136 -10.03 3.81 11.26
C ARG A 136 -8.99 3.05 10.46
N LEU A 137 -8.49 3.62 9.36
CA LEU A 137 -7.43 3.04 8.53
C LEU A 137 -6.07 3.02 9.25
N LYS A 138 -5.74 4.03 10.07
CA LYS A 138 -4.55 3.97 10.94
C LYS A 138 -4.64 2.84 11.98
N LYS A 139 -5.83 2.59 12.54
CA LYS A 139 -6.04 1.44 13.41
C LYS A 139 -5.89 0.12 12.63
N PHE A 140 -6.50 0.04 11.46
CA PHE A 140 -6.40 -1.12 10.58
C PHE A 140 -4.96 -1.48 10.26
N SER A 141 -4.14 -0.52 9.80
CA SER A 141 -2.72 -0.75 9.49
C SER A 141 -1.97 -1.42 10.66
N ARG A 142 -2.21 -0.97 11.89
CA ARG A 142 -1.58 -1.56 13.09
C ARG A 142 -2.06 -2.99 13.35
N ASP A 143 -3.36 -3.24 13.22
CA ASP A 143 -3.95 -4.57 13.46
C ASP A 143 -3.56 -5.55 12.34
N PHE A 144 -3.51 -5.08 11.10
CA PHE A 144 -3.04 -5.80 9.91
C PHE A 144 -1.58 -6.23 10.08
N ASN A 145 -0.67 -5.30 10.41
CA ASN A 145 0.76 -5.61 10.57
C ASN A 145 1.04 -6.57 11.74
N LYS A 146 0.20 -6.60 12.77
CA LYS A 146 0.30 -7.61 13.85
C LYS A 146 -0.16 -8.98 13.39
N THR A 147 -1.22 -9.03 12.59
CA THR A 147 -1.80 -10.27 12.07
C THR A 147 -0.88 -10.91 11.03
N TRP A 148 -0.27 -10.10 10.18
CA TRP A 148 0.53 -10.55 9.04
C TRP A 148 2.03 -10.25 9.18
N VAL A 149 2.53 -10.16 10.41
CA VAL A 149 3.98 -10.06 10.68
C VAL A 149 4.74 -11.20 10.02
N GLY A 150 4.09 -12.37 9.92
CA GLY A 150 4.61 -13.54 9.22
C GLY A 150 5.89 -14.09 9.82
N ASP A 151 6.79 -14.56 8.95
CA ASP A 151 8.09 -15.12 9.32
C ASP A 151 9.15 -14.80 8.23
N ASN A 152 10.27 -15.52 8.22
CA ASN A 152 11.32 -15.34 7.22
C ASN A 152 10.96 -15.86 5.81
N ARG A 153 9.75 -16.39 5.61
CA ARG A 153 9.24 -16.91 4.34
C ARG A 153 8.16 -16.02 3.75
N GLU A 154 7.42 -15.28 4.55
CA GLU A 154 6.36 -14.40 4.09
C GLU A 154 5.99 -13.37 5.15
N PHE A 155 5.60 -12.17 4.73
CA PHE A 155 4.97 -11.17 5.58
C PHE A 155 4.18 -10.16 4.74
N LEU A 156 3.18 -9.53 5.33
CA LEU A 156 2.44 -8.43 4.72
C LEU A 156 2.56 -7.20 5.62
N TYR A 157 2.69 -6.04 5.00
CA TYR A 157 2.82 -4.78 5.70
C TYR A 157 2.04 -3.66 5.00
N LEU A 158 1.47 -2.79 5.83
CA LEU A 158 0.78 -1.58 5.40
C LEU A 158 1.01 -0.47 6.42
N LYS A 159 1.40 0.72 5.94
CA LYS A 159 1.45 1.95 6.73
C LYS A 159 0.87 3.12 5.95
N ILE A 160 0.17 4.01 6.64
CA ILE A 160 -0.54 5.15 6.05
C ILE A 160 -0.07 6.43 6.77
N PHE A 161 0.16 7.48 5.99
CA PHE A 161 0.64 8.78 6.44
C PHE A 161 -0.29 9.89 5.98
N ASN A 162 -0.45 10.93 6.81
CA ASN A 162 -1.32 12.06 6.55
C ASN A 162 -0.59 13.23 5.86
N SER A 163 0.73 13.17 5.74
CA SER A 163 1.51 14.24 5.13
C SER A 163 2.83 13.72 4.56
N PRO A 164 3.46 14.45 3.61
CA PRO A 164 4.78 14.12 3.12
C PRO A 164 5.83 14.20 4.23
N ILE A 165 5.63 15.08 5.23
CA ILE A 165 6.53 15.21 6.37
C ILE A 165 6.49 13.94 7.23
N GLU A 166 5.30 13.43 7.57
CA GLU A 166 5.15 12.19 8.35
C GLU A 166 5.78 10.99 7.62
N LEU A 167 5.61 10.92 6.29
CA LEU A 167 6.26 9.92 5.45
C LEU A 167 7.78 10.12 5.44
N GLY A 168 8.25 11.35 5.22
CA GLY A 168 9.66 11.67 5.09
C GLY A 168 10.46 11.35 6.34
N ASP A 169 9.92 11.68 7.51
CA ASP A 169 10.50 11.32 8.80
C ASP A 169 10.56 9.80 8.98
N PHE A 170 9.53 9.08 8.53
CA PHE A 170 9.54 7.62 8.59
C PHE A 170 10.62 7.01 7.69
N VAL A 171 10.81 7.52 6.47
CA VAL A 171 11.86 7.08 5.53
C VAL A 171 13.25 7.31 6.12
N ILE A 172 13.49 8.48 6.75
CA ILE A 172 14.78 8.76 7.42
C ILE A 172 15.02 7.74 8.53
N ASN A 173 14.02 7.52 9.39
CA ASN A 173 14.14 6.63 10.53
C ASN A 173 14.34 5.17 10.11
N SER A 174 13.60 4.68 9.11
CA SER A 174 13.76 3.30 8.62
C SER A 174 15.13 3.08 7.97
N ASN A 175 15.61 4.04 7.17
CA ASN A 175 16.93 3.96 6.56
C ASN A 175 18.05 3.96 7.60
N TYR A 176 17.95 4.80 8.64
CA TYR A 176 18.93 4.82 9.73
C TYR A 176 19.02 3.48 10.46
N ILE A 177 17.87 2.85 10.75
CA ILE A 177 17.82 1.54 11.42
C ILE A 177 18.47 0.44 10.58
N ILE A 178 18.26 0.45 9.26
CA ILE A 178 18.67 -0.66 8.37
C ILE A 178 20.07 -0.46 7.82
N ARG A 179 20.44 0.78 7.47
CA ARG A 179 21.65 1.12 6.69
C ARG A 179 22.50 2.22 7.33
N GLY A 180 22.17 2.69 8.53
CA GLY A 180 22.93 3.75 9.22
C GLY A 180 22.92 5.07 8.43
N ASN A 181 24.09 5.58 8.06
CA ASN A 181 24.24 6.90 7.40
C ASN A 181 24.21 6.84 5.86
N GLU A 182 23.65 5.79 5.25
CA GLU A 182 23.61 5.65 3.78
C GLU A 182 22.39 6.29 3.11
N PHE A 183 21.62 7.11 3.83
CA PHE A 183 20.41 7.75 3.33
C PHE A 183 20.60 8.42 1.95
N GLU A 184 21.64 9.25 1.81
CA GLU A 184 21.89 10.00 0.57
C GLU A 184 22.22 9.08 -0.61
N LYS A 185 22.90 7.95 -0.37
CA LYS A 185 23.18 6.96 -1.42
C LYS A 185 21.91 6.31 -1.95
N VAL A 186 20.92 6.10 -1.07
CA VAL A 186 19.67 5.43 -1.41
C VAL A 186 18.67 6.41 -2.03
N VAL A 187 18.48 7.57 -1.40
CA VAL A 187 17.44 8.53 -1.79
C VAL A 187 17.95 9.48 -2.89
N GLY A 188 19.26 9.70 -2.99
CA GLY A 188 19.91 10.57 -3.98
C GLY A 188 19.94 12.05 -3.58
N VAL A 189 19.52 12.39 -2.37
CA VAL A 189 19.54 13.75 -1.81
C VAL A 189 19.94 13.70 -0.34
N THR A 190 20.44 14.82 0.17
CA THR A 190 20.74 14.96 1.61
C THR A 190 19.47 14.90 2.46
N ILE A 191 19.59 14.60 3.75
CA ILE A 191 18.46 14.60 4.69
C ILE A 191 17.76 15.96 4.73
N ASP A 192 18.53 17.06 4.68
CA ASP A 192 17.98 18.41 4.73
C ASP A 192 17.23 18.77 3.43
N GLU A 193 17.77 18.40 2.27
CA GLU A 193 17.04 18.55 1.00
C GLU A 193 15.77 17.69 0.99
N TRP A 194 15.83 16.45 1.50
CA TRP A 194 14.65 15.59 1.59
C TRP A 194 13.56 16.20 2.48
N LYS A 195 13.93 16.74 3.65
CA LYS A 195 12.99 17.45 4.53
C LYS A 195 12.39 18.67 3.85
N GLU A 196 13.18 19.41 3.07
CA GLU A 196 12.70 20.55 2.29
C GLU A 196 11.70 20.12 1.22
N ILE A 197 12.00 19.04 0.49
CA ILE A 197 11.11 18.43 -0.49
C ILE A 197 9.78 18.05 0.16
N CYS A 198 9.81 17.36 1.30
CA CYS A 198 8.60 16.96 2.02
C CYS A 198 7.77 18.18 2.47
N ARG A 199 8.41 19.26 2.92
CA ARG A 199 7.70 20.47 3.38
C ARG A 199 6.97 21.18 2.25
N LYS A 200 7.51 21.13 1.02
CA LYS A 200 7.00 21.86 -0.15
C LYS A 200 6.25 20.99 -1.15
N ALA A 201 6.19 19.67 -0.95
CA ALA A 201 5.64 18.72 -1.92
C ALA A 201 4.20 19.05 -2.36
N GLU A 202 3.36 19.55 -1.44
CA GLU A 202 1.94 19.82 -1.69
C GLU A 202 1.65 21.25 -2.16
N THR A 203 2.65 22.14 -2.13
CA THR A 203 2.48 23.59 -2.34
C THR A 203 3.33 24.15 -3.47
N ASP A 204 4.42 23.48 -3.84
CA ASP A 204 5.29 23.85 -4.94
C ASP A 204 5.40 22.72 -5.96
N LYS A 205 5.11 23.05 -7.23
CA LYS A 205 5.09 22.08 -8.33
C LYS A 205 6.43 21.37 -8.51
N THR A 206 7.54 22.09 -8.43
CA THR A 206 8.90 21.53 -8.63
C THR A 206 9.23 20.54 -7.52
N TYR A 207 8.91 20.91 -6.27
CA TYR A 207 9.14 20.02 -5.14
C TYR A 207 8.16 18.83 -5.12
N GLY A 208 6.91 19.00 -5.54
CA GLY A 208 5.97 17.91 -5.74
C GLY A 208 6.44 16.90 -6.79
N GLU A 209 7.01 17.37 -7.90
CA GLU A 209 7.61 16.50 -8.93
C GLU A 209 8.83 15.75 -8.40
N LYS A 210 9.74 16.43 -7.66
CA LYS A 210 10.88 15.79 -7.00
C LYS A 210 10.41 14.71 -6.01
N PHE A 211 9.45 15.03 -5.15
CA PHE A 211 8.90 14.12 -4.15
C PHE A 211 8.33 12.86 -4.81
N ARG A 212 7.46 13.03 -5.81
CA ARG A 212 6.90 11.92 -6.59
C ARG A 212 7.99 11.04 -7.20
N ASN A 213 8.99 11.65 -7.83
CA ASN A 213 10.07 10.91 -8.48
C ASN A 213 10.88 10.07 -7.47
N ILE A 214 11.15 10.62 -6.29
CA ILE A 214 11.85 9.90 -5.21
C ILE A 214 11.02 8.71 -4.72
N LEU A 215 9.71 8.91 -4.45
CA LEU A 215 8.83 7.80 -4.05
C LEU A 215 8.80 6.68 -5.09
N ALA A 216 8.66 7.05 -6.36
CA ALA A 216 8.46 6.09 -7.44
C ALA A 216 9.73 5.33 -7.87
N LYS A 217 10.92 5.89 -7.61
CA LYS A 217 12.19 5.37 -8.15
C LYS A 217 13.23 5.05 -7.08
N SER A 218 13.39 5.92 -6.09
CA SER A 218 14.50 5.83 -5.13
C SER A 218 14.14 5.03 -3.89
N LEU A 219 12.87 5.02 -3.49
CA LEU A 219 12.45 4.33 -2.26
C LEU A 219 12.13 2.85 -2.45
N THR A 220 12.25 2.29 -3.65
CA THR A 220 12.04 0.85 -3.90
C THR A 220 12.96 -0.02 -3.06
N ASP A 221 14.14 0.50 -2.66
CA ASP A 221 15.14 -0.20 -1.84
C ASP A 221 15.03 0.10 -0.34
N VAL A 222 14.07 0.95 0.06
CA VAL A 222 13.76 1.29 1.45
C VAL A 222 12.57 0.46 1.91
N VAL A 223 12.86 -0.61 2.65
CA VAL A 223 11.91 -1.59 3.19
C VAL A 223 11.55 -1.25 4.63
#